data_AF-A0A7Y4VI53-F1
#
_entry.id   AF-A0A7Y4VI53-F1
#
_cell.length_a   1.000
_cell.length_b   1.000
_cell.length_c   1.000
_cell.angle_alpha   90.00
_cell.angle_beta   90.00
_cell.angle_gamma   90.00
#
_symmetry.space_group_name_H-M   'P 1'
#
loop_
_entity.id
_entity.type
_entity.pdbx_description
1 polymer ?
#
loop_
_entity_poly.entity_id
_entity_poly.type
_entity_poly.pdbx_seq_one_letter_code
_entity_poly.pdbx_strand_id
1 'polypeptide(L)'
;MKAPGKTVKEILANIPEERHEAFNKLHNVIVKNLPKGFEAAISYGGLGYVVPHKLYPAGYHCKPTEPLPFAGIASQKGSINFYHMGIYADPKLLKWFVSEFPKHSKQKLDMGKSCVRFKKPEDIPYKLIGELMKKMSAKDWIGMYEANYNPKSRKKK
;
A
#
# COMPACT_ATOMS: atom_id res chain seq x y z
N MET A 1 -3.43 14.72 -9.73
CA MET A 1 -4.05 13.97 -10.84
C MET A 1 -3.58 12.53 -10.72
N LYS A 2 -4.47 11.54 -10.89
CA LYS A 2 -4.08 10.12 -10.96
C LYS A 2 -3.37 9.89 -12.31
N ALA A 3 -2.34 9.04 -12.34
CA ALA A 3 -1.75 8.64 -13.61
C ALA A 3 -2.77 7.81 -14.39
N PRO A 4 -3.03 8.12 -15.67
CA PRO A 4 -3.97 7.35 -16.49
C PRO A 4 -3.42 5.96 -16.79
N GLY A 5 -4.25 4.93 -16.70
CA GLY A 5 -3.88 3.57 -17.06
C GLY A 5 -4.94 2.55 -16.62
N LYS A 6 -5.17 1.55 -17.47
CA LYS A 6 -6.03 0.38 -17.20
C LYS A 6 -5.21 -0.82 -16.72
N THR A 7 -3.89 -0.75 -16.81
CA THR A 7 -2.96 -1.80 -16.36
C THR A 7 -1.85 -1.21 -15.49
N VAL A 8 -1.23 -2.05 -14.66
CA VAL A 8 -0.06 -1.67 -13.85
C VAL A 8 1.05 -1.09 -14.72
N LYS A 9 1.33 -1.74 -15.86
CA LYS A 9 2.36 -1.31 -16.82
C LYS A 9 2.07 0.08 -17.40
N GLU A 10 0.81 0.34 -17.78
CA GLU A 10 0.42 1.66 -18.28
C GLU A 10 0.56 2.75 -17.21
N ILE A 11 0.17 2.47 -15.97
CA ILE A 11 0.34 3.43 -14.87
C ILE A 11 1.81 3.77 -14.68
N LEU A 12 2.69 2.77 -14.68
CA LEU A 12 4.14 2.95 -14.50
C LEU A 12 4.76 3.78 -15.63
N ALA A 13 4.29 3.62 -16.87
CA ALA A 13 4.76 4.36 -18.03
C ALA A 13 4.22 5.81 -18.10
N ASN A 14 3.01 6.05 -17.60
CA ASN A 14 2.34 7.36 -17.66
C ASN A 14 2.63 8.25 -16.44
N ILE A 15 3.63 7.91 -15.62
CA ILE A 15 4.10 8.78 -14.54
C ILE A 15 4.89 9.95 -15.16
N PRO A 16 4.68 11.19 -14.69
CA PRO A 16 5.52 12.31 -15.08
C PRO A 16 7.01 12.02 -14.93
N GLU A 17 7.82 12.44 -15.91
CA GLU A 17 9.23 12.10 -16.04
C GLU A 17 10.02 12.39 -14.75
N GLU A 18 9.73 13.52 -14.09
CA GLU A 18 10.42 13.94 -12.86
C GLU A 18 10.19 13.00 -11.67
N ARG A 19 9.19 12.13 -11.74
CA ARG A 19 8.87 11.14 -10.70
C ARG A 19 8.97 9.70 -11.19
N HIS A 20 9.21 9.50 -12.48
CA HIS A 20 9.18 8.19 -13.11
C HIS A 20 10.17 7.23 -12.44
N GLU A 21 11.43 7.63 -12.27
CA GLU A 21 12.45 6.79 -11.64
C GLU A 21 12.06 6.39 -10.22
N ALA A 22 11.75 7.37 -9.36
CA ALA A 22 11.47 7.13 -7.97
C ALA A 22 10.19 6.30 -7.75
N PHE A 23 9.16 6.52 -8.58
CA PHE A 23 7.90 5.77 -8.53
C PHE A 23 8.10 4.32 -8.95
N ASN A 24 8.79 4.08 -10.06
CA ASN A 24 9.11 2.73 -10.53
C ASN A 24 10.01 1.98 -9.55
N LYS A 25 11.00 2.67 -8.97
CA LYS A 25 11.86 2.11 -7.92
C LYS A 25 11.05 1.73 -6.68
N LEU A 26 10.13 2.58 -6.24
CA LEU A 26 9.22 2.28 -5.13
C LEU A 26 8.35 1.06 -5.44
N HIS A 27 7.77 0.99 -6.64
CA HIS A 27 7.00 -0.17 -7.08
C HIS A 27 7.82 -1.47 -7.02
N ASN A 28 9.02 -1.46 -7.59
CA ASN A 28 9.91 -2.63 -7.60
C ASN A 28 10.30 -3.08 -6.19
N VAL A 29 10.58 -2.12 -5.29
CA VAL A 29 10.85 -2.40 -3.88
C VAL A 29 9.65 -3.07 -3.22
N ILE A 30 8.44 -2.57 -3.46
CA ILE A 30 7.23 -3.14 -2.88
C ILE A 30 7.04 -4.57 -3.39
N VAL A 31 7.01 -4.79 -4.70
CA VAL A 31 6.78 -6.12 -5.30
C VAL A 31 7.84 -7.13 -4.86
N LYS A 32 9.13 -6.74 -4.81
CA LYS A 32 10.22 -7.61 -4.36
C LYS A 32 10.07 -8.07 -2.90
N ASN A 33 9.46 -7.23 -2.06
CA ASN A 33 9.30 -7.51 -0.64
C ASN A 33 7.87 -7.94 -0.28
N LEU A 34 6.99 -8.09 -1.27
CA LEU A 34 5.60 -8.44 -1.07
C LEU A 34 5.48 -9.93 -0.71
N PRO A 35 4.86 -10.28 0.42
CA PRO A 35 4.68 -11.68 0.79
C PRO A 35 3.83 -12.45 -0.22
N LYS A 36 4.00 -13.78 -0.25
CA LYS A 36 3.14 -14.65 -1.07
C LYS A 36 1.67 -14.46 -0.70
N GLY A 37 0.81 -14.44 -1.72
CA GLY A 37 -0.63 -14.24 -1.57
C GLY A 37 -1.11 -12.81 -1.83
N PHE A 38 -0.20 -11.88 -2.10
CA PHE A 38 -0.53 -10.58 -2.66
C PHE A 38 -0.06 -10.46 -4.10
N GLU A 39 -0.68 -9.55 -4.85
CA GLU A 39 -0.28 -9.21 -6.21
C GLU A 39 -0.47 -7.71 -6.49
N ALA A 40 0.26 -7.19 -7.49
CA ALA A 40 0.05 -5.83 -7.99
C ALA A 40 -1.15 -5.84 -8.95
N ALA A 41 -2.13 -4.98 -8.71
CA ALA A 41 -3.34 -4.87 -9.51
C ALA A 41 -3.84 -3.43 -9.55
N ILE A 42 -4.84 -3.18 -10.41
CA ILE A 42 -5.59 -1.92 -10.35
C ILE A 42 -6.52 -1.97 -9.14
N SER A 43 -6.40 -0.98 -8.25
CA SER A 43 -7.24 -0.82 -7.07
C SER A 43 -7.62 0.65 -6.92
N TYR A 44 -8.92 0.94 -6.76
CA TYR A 44 -9.47 2.32 -6.72
C TYR A 44 -9.02 3.24 -7.88
N GLY A 45 -8.81 2.65 -9.06
CA GLY A 45 -8.33 3.37 -10.25
C GLY A 45 -6.88 3.83 -10.16
N GLY A 46 -6.05 3.16 -9.38
CA GLY A 46 -4.61 3.37 -9.28
C GLY A 46 -3.84 2.07 -9.07
N LEU A 47 -2.53 2.18 -8.83
CA LEU A 47 -1.66 1.03 -8.57
C LEU A 47 -1.81 0.56 -7.12
N GLY A 48 -2.43 -0.61 -6.95
CA GLY A 48 -2.62 -1.26 -5.67
C GLY A 48 -1.83 -2.55 -5.55
N TYR A 49 -1.66 -2.99 -4.30
CA TYR A 49 -1.19 -4.31 -3.92
C TYR A 49 -2.30 -4.93 -3.09
N VAL A 50 -2.81 -6.06 -3.57
CA VAL A 50 -4.10 -6.59 -3.13
C VAL A 50 -3.99 -8.08 -2.84
N VAL A 51 -4.92 -8.60 -2.04
CA VAL A 51 -5.16 -10.04 -1.93
C VAL A 51 -6.16 -10.43 -3.02
N PRO A 52 -5.79 -11.30 -3.97
CA PRO A 52 -6.65 -11.67 -5.09
C PRO A 52 -7.86 -12.50 -4.62
N HIS A 53 -8.95 -12.46 -5.40
CA HIS A 53 -10.14 -13.27 -5.14
C HIS A 53 -9.86 -14.77 -5.10
N LYS A 54 -8.84 -15.24 -5.82
CA LYS A 54 -8.40 -16.64 -5.76
C LYS A 54 -8.02 -17.06 -4.33
N LEU A 55 -7.45 -16.15 -3.54
CA LEU A 55 -7.10 -16.39 -2.14
C LEU A 55 -8.20 -15.95 -1.17
N TYR A 56 -8.90 -14.85 -1.48
CA TYR A 56 -9.98 -14.33 -0.64
C TYR A 56 -11.23 -13.99 -1.47
N PRO A 57 -12.12 -14.97 -1.71
CA PRO A 57 -13.26 -14.81 -2.62
C PRO A 57 -14.23 -13.70 -2.21
N ALA A 58 -14.36 -13.42 -0.92
CA ALA A 58 -15.25 -12.39 -0.39
C ALA A 58 -14.88 -10.95 -0.80
N GLY A 59 -13.62 -10.71 -1.17
CA GLY A 59 -13.19 -9.40 -1.68
C GLY A 59 -13.37 -8.24 -0.69
N TYR A 60 -13.38 -7.03 -1.21
CA TYR A 60 -13.57 -5.83 -0.40
C TYR A 60 -15.03 -5.68 0.09
N HIS A 61 -15.25 -5.46 1.39
CA HIS A 61 -16.57 -5.44 2.01
C HIS A 61 -17.54 -4.39 1.44
N CYS A 62 -17.08 -3.22 0.99
CA CYS A 62 -17.99 -2.26 0.35
C CYS A 62 -18.26 -2.59 -1.12
N LYS A 63 -17.34 -3.32 -1.78
CA LYS A 63 -17.45 -3.68 -3.19
C LYS A 63 -16.80 -5.05 -3.42
N PRO A 64 -17.55 -6.15 -3.18
CA PRO A 64 -17.01 -7.51 -3.21
C PRO A 64 -16.45 -7.97 -4.56
N THR A 65 -16.70 -7.22 -5.64
CA THR A 65 -16.10 -7.45 -6.96
C THR A 65 -14.68 -6.92 -7.06
N GLU A 66 -14.22 -6.13 -6.08
CA GLU A 66 -12.83 -5.70 -6.00
C GLU A 66 -12.03 -6.61 -5.04
N PRO A 67 -10.77 -6.92 -5.37
CA PRO A 67 -9.91 -7.68 -4.49
C PRO A 67 -9.64 -6.90 -3.20
N LEU A 68 -9.26 -7.61 -2.14
CA LEU A 68 -9.07 -6.98 -0.84
C LEU A 68 -7.83 -6.06 -0.86
N PRO A 69 -7.99 -4.73 -0.71
CA PRO A 69 -6.88 -3.79 -0.75
C PRO A 69 -5.95 -3.98 0.45
N PHE A 70 -4.64 -3.89 0.22
CA PHE A 70 -3.63 -3.94 1.27
C PHE A 70 -2.71 -2.72 1.26
N ALA A 71 -2.13 -2.39 0.11
CA ALA A 71 -1.30 -1.20 -0.06
C ALA A 71 -1.52 -0.58 -1.44
N GLY A 72 -0.94 0.60 -1.70
CA GLY A 72 -0.98 1.22 -3.01
C GLY A 72 -0.03 2.39 -3.11
N ILE A 73 0.28 2.79 -4.34
CA ILE A 73 1.06 4.01 -4.61
C ILE A 73 0.35 4.88 -5.64
N ALA A 74 0.45 6.19 -5.46
CA ALA A 74 -0.12 7.16 -6.38
C ALA A 74 0.83 8.32 -6.60
N SER A 75 0.98 8.75 -7.85
CA SER A 75 1.66 9.98 -8.19
C SER A 75 0.65 11.13 -8.12
N GLN A 76 0.78 12.04 -7.14
CA GLN A 76 -0.09 13.20 -6.94
C GLN A 76 0.65 14.51 -7.23
N LYS A 77 -0.03 15.64 -7.39
CA LYS A 77 0.65 16.91 -7.70
C LYS A 77 1.67 17.23 -6.58
N GLY A 78 2.96 17.21 -6.91
CA GLY A 78 4.07 17.51 -5.99
C GLY A 78 4.41 16.42 -4.96
N SER A 79 3.88 15.19 -5.08
CA SER A 79 4.26 14.09 -4.17
C SER A 79 4.01 12.70 -4.75
N ILE A 80 4.77 11.72 -4.27
CA ILE A 80 4.45 10.30 -4.39
C ILE A 80 3.81 9.86 -3.08
N ASN A 81 2.58 9.37 -3.16
CA ASN A 81 1.83 8.91 -2.00
C ASN A 81 1.92 7.40 -1.90
N PHE A 82 2.19 6.90 -0.71
CA PHE A 82 2.18 5.49 -0.37
C PHE A 82 1.08 5.22 0.64
N TYR A 83 0.22 4.26 0.33
CA TYR A 83 -0.90 3.84 1.15
C TYR A 83 -0.62 2.44 1.70
N HIS A 84 -0.82 2.24 2.99
CA HIS A 84 -0.66 0.93 3.63
C HIS A 84 -1.76 0.70 4.68
N MET A 85 -2.68 -0.22 4.39
CA MET A 85 -3.82 -0.51 5.25
C MET A 85 -3.43 -1.23 6.55
N GLY A 86 -2.37 -2.03 6.53
CA GLY A 86 -1.83 -2.63 7.75
C GLY A 86 -1.37 -1.60 8.80
N ILE A 87 -0.76 -0.48 8.40
CA ILE A 87 -0.41 0.61 9.33
C ILE A 87 -1.67 1.20 9.97
N TYR A 88 -2.74 1.32 9.20
CA TYR A 88 -4.00 1.86 9.71
C TYR A 88 -4.71 0.89 10.66
N ALA A 89 -4.64 -0.42 10.40
CA ALA A 89 -5.35 -1.43 11.15
C ALA A 89 -4.59 -1.97 12.37
N ASP A 90 -3.25 -1.91 12.38
CA ASP A 90 -2.41 -2.39 13.48
C ASP A 90 -1.65 -1.23 14.15
N PRO A 91 -2.09 -0.79 15.36
CA PRO A 91 -1.41 0.24 16.13
C PRO A 91 0.05 -0.09 16.47
N LYS A 92 0.41 -1.37 16.61
CA LYS A 92 1.79 -1.78 16.88
C LYS A 92 2.67 -1.54 15.66
N LEU A 93 2.16 -1.87 14.47
CA LEU A 93 2.86 -1.62 13.21
C LEU A 93 3.03 -0.12 12.95
N LEU A 94 1.98 0.68 13.22
CA LEU A 94 2.06 2.14 13.15
C LEU A 94 3.15 2.68 14.08
N LYS A 95 3.15 2.26 15.35
CA LYS A 95 4.14 2.71 16.34
C LYS A 95 5.56 2.38 15.89
N TRP A 96 5.79 1.15 15.42
CA TRP A 96 7.08 0.73 14.88
C TRP A 96 7.50 1.61 13.68
N PHE A 97 6.60 1.82 12.71
CA PHE A 97 6.92 2.60 11.53
C PHE A 97 7.29 4.05 11.86
N VAL A 98 6.53 4.69 12.76
CA VAL A 98 6.81 6.07 13.21
C VAL A 98 8.16 6.16 13.94
N SER A 99 8.50 5.17 14.77
CA SER A 99 9.80 5.15 15.46
C SER A 99 10.98 4.85 14.54
N GLU A 100 10.77 4.08 13.48
CA GLU A 100 11.83 3.66 12.57
C GLU A 100 12.10 4.69 11.47
N PHE A 101 11.06 5.41 11.02
CA PHE A 101 11.17 6.42 9.96
C PHE A 101 12.36 7.41 10.10
N PRO A 102 12.59 8.08 11.24
CA PRO A 102 13.70 9.04 11.37
C PRO A 102 15.10 8.42 11.25
N LYS A 103 15.23 7.08 11.37
CA LYS A 103 16.51 6.38 11.14
C LYS A 103 16.82 6.19 9.67
N HIS A 104 15.81 6.28 8.80
CA HIS A 104 15.91 6.00 7.37
C HIS A 104 15.66 7.20 6.47
N SER A 105 15.13 8.30 7.00
CA SER A 105 14.89 9.53 6.26
C SER A 105 15.26 10.75 7.10
N LYS A 106 15.82 11.76 6.44
CA LYS A 106 16.09 13.07 7.05
C LYS A 106 14.84 13.94 7.12
N GLN A 107 13.80 13.59 6.37
CA GLN A 107 12.55 14.33 6.35
C GLN A 107 11.67 13.96 7.54
N LYS A 108 10.87 14.92 7.99
CA LYS A 108 9.78 14.62 8.93
C LYS A 108 8.75 13.75 8.23
N LEU A 109 8.28 12.72 8.93
CA LEU A 109 7.21 11.85 8.46
C LEU A 109 5.93 12.68 8.21
N ASP A 110 5.58 12.86 6.94
CA ASP A 110 4.33 13.49 6.50
C ASP A 110 3.30 12.40 6.19
N MET A 111 2.40 12.11 7.15
CA MET A 111 1.41 11.05 7.00
C MET A 111 0.00 11.44 7.46
N GLY A 112 -1.01 10.83 6.84
CA GLY A 112 -2.37 10.71 7.37
C GLY A 112 -2.58 9.35 8.04
N LYS A 113 -3.85 8.94 8.20
CA LYS A 113 -4.21 7.67 8.86
C LYS A 113 -3.58 6.41 8.23
N SER A 114 -3.49 6.37 6.91
CA SER A 114 -2.97 5.21 6.14
C SER A 114 -2.00 5.61 5.02
N CYS A 115 -1.72 6.91 4.86
CA CYS A 115 -1.06 7.48 3.69
C CYS A 115 0.20 8.24 4.12
N VAL A 116 1.34 7.91 3.53
CA VAL A 116 2.60 8.63 3.66
C VAL A 116 2.84 9.44 2.38
N ARG A 117 3.18 10.71 2.51
CA ARG A 117 3.40 11.63 1.37
C ARG A 117 4.89 11.92 1.21
N PHE A 118 5.47 11.48 0.12
CA PHE A 118 6.86 11.78 -0.24
C PHE A 118 6.90 12.97 -1.20
N LYS A 119 7.22 14.16 -0.68
CA LYS A 119 7.36 15.39 -1.49
C LYS A 119 8.68 15.41 -2.27
N LYS A 120 9.73 14.84 -1.67
CA LYS A 120 11.06 14.71 -2.27
C LYS A 120 11.29 13.24 -2.64
N PRO A 121 11.36 12.89 -3.94
CA PRO A 121 11.52 11.50 -4.36
C PRO A 121 12.85 10.89 -3.91
N GLU A 122 13.89 11.70 -3.78
CA GLU A 122 15.23 11.34 -3.28
C GLU A 122 15.26 10.90 -1.81
N ASP A 123 14.31 11.37 -0.99
CA ASP A 123 14.24 11.08 0.45
C ASP A 123 13.35 9.86 0.77
N ILE A 124 12.86 9.14 -0.24
CA ILE A 124 12.02 7.95 -0.05
C ILE A 124 12.86 6.86 0.63
N PRO A 125 12.49 6.40 1.85
CA PRO A 125 13.25 5.40 2.57
C PRO A 125 12.92 3.99 2.03
N TYR A 126 13.42 3.66 0.84
CA TYR A 126 13.11 2.41 0.14
C TYR A 126 13.33 1.15 0.99
N LYS A 127 14.42 1.10 1.77
CA LYS A 127 14.71 -0.04 2.66
C LYS A 127 13.61 -0.24 3.71
N LEU A 128 13.19 0.84 4.38
CA LEU A 128 12.14 0.81 5.39
C LEU A 128 10.79 0.38 4.78
N ILE A 129 10.45 0.88 3.58
CA ILE A 129 9.22 0.44 2.89
C ILE A 129 9.29 -1.05 2.56
N GLY A 130 10.43 -1.55 2.08
CA GLY A 130 10.62 -2.98 1.85
C GLY A 130 10.43 -3.82 3.12
N GLU A 131 10.97 -3.38 4.26
CA GLU A 131 10.75 -4.05 5.54
C GLU A 131 9.29 -4.00 5.98
N LEU A 132 8.64 -2.85 5.85
CA LEU A 132 7.23 -2.67 6.18
C LEU A 132 6.35 -3.67 5.41
N MET A 133 6.57 -3.84 4.10
CA MET A 133 5.77 -4.78 3.29
C MET A 133 5.89 -6.23 3.77
N LYS A 134 7.01 -6.60 4.41
CA LYS A 134 7.23 -7.95 4.96
C LYS A 134 6.60 -8.18 6.33
N LYS A 135 6.17 -7.13 7.02
CA LYS A 135 5.67 -7.22 8.41
C LYS A 135 4.28 -7.86 8.52
N MET A 136 3.57 -8.04 7.42
CA MET A 136 2.21 -8.56 7.43
C MET A 136 2.00 -9.54 6.28
N SER A 137 1.65 -10.79 6.59
CA SER A 137 1.30 -11.78 5.56
C SER A 137 -0.13 -11.55 5.03
N ALA A 138 -0.45 -12.13 3.88
CA ALA A 138 -1.81 -12.09 3.34
C ALA A 138 -2.83 -12.71 4.31
N LYS A 139 -2.44 -13.76 5.03
CA LYS A 139 -3.28 -14.41 6.05
C LYS A 139 -3.54 -13.49 7.25
N ASP A 140 -2.50 -12.84 7.76
CA ASP A 140 -2.63 -11.89 8.87
C ASP A 140 -3.52 -10.72 8.48
N TRP A 141 -3.34 -10.20 7.25
CA TRP A 141 -4.16 -9.12 6.73
C TRP A 141 -5.62 -9.51 6.59
N ILE A 142 -5.93 -10.67 6.01
CA ILE A 142 -7.32 -11.16 5.90
C ILE A 142 -7.95 -11.29 7.29
N GLY A 143 -7.27 -11.92 8.25
CA GLY A 143 -7.81 -12.11 9.60
C GLY A 143 -8.08 -10.78 10.31
N MET A 144 -7.14 -9.84 10.22
CA MET A 144 -7.30 -8.49 10.78
C MET A 144 -8.42 -7.71 10.10
N TYR A 145 -8.55 -7.87 8.78
CA TYR A 145 -9.59 -7.23 8.00
C TYR A 145 -10.98 -7.74 8.38
N GLU A 146 -11.13 -9.06 8.49
CA GLU A 146 -12.39 -9.68 8.89
C GLU A 146 -12.80 -9.27 10.32
N ALA A 147 -11.86 -9.23 11.26
CA ALA A 147 -12.14 -8.84 12.64
C ALA A 147 -12.60 -7.37 12.76
N ASN A 148 -12.02 -6.47 11.97
CA ASN A 148 -12.25 -5.03 12.11
C ASN A 148 -13.39 -4.51 11.22
N TYR A 149 -13.54 -5.04 10.01
CA TYR A 149 -14.36 -4.42 8.95
C TYR A 149 -15.44 -5.32 8.37
N ASN A 150 -15.39 -6.64 8.53
CA ASN A 150 -16.46 -7.51 8.00
C ASN A 150 -17.69 -7.46 8.91
N PRO A 151 -18.87 -6.99 8.45
CA PRO A 151 -20.06 -6.92 9.28
C PRO A 151 -20.53 -8.31 9.75
N LYS A 152 -20.23 -9.36 8.99
CA LYS A 152 -20.62 -10.75 9.31
C LYS A 152 -19.82 -11.35 10.46
N SER A 153 -18.60 -10.87 10.73
CA SER A 153 -17.79 -11.34 11.87
C SER A 153 -18.28 -10.75 13.20
N ARG A 154 -18.90 -9.56 13.18
CA ARG A 154 -19.44 -8.88 14.37
C ARG A 154 -20.69 -9.54 14.97
N LYS A 155 -21.36 -10.44 14.23
CA LYS A 155 -22.54 -11.18 14.71
C LYS A 155 -22.21 -12.41 15.59
N LYS A 156 -20.93 -12.69 15.85
CA LYS A 156 -20.47 -13.85 16.66
C LYS A 156 -20.01 -13.48 18.07
N LYS A 157 -20.36 -12.29 18.58
CA LYS A 157 -20.12 -11.92 19.99
C LYS A 157 -21.44 -11.83 20.74
#